data_AF-A0AB35UVU0-F1
#
_entry.id   AF-A0AB35UVU0-F1
#
_cell.length_a   1.000
_cell.length_b   1.000
_cell.length_c   1.000
_cell.angle_alpha   90.00
_cell.angle_beta   90.00
_cell.angle_gamma   90.00
#
_symmetry.space_group_name_H-M   'P 1'
#
loop_
_entity.id
_entity.type
_entity.pdbx_description
1 polymer ?
#
loop_
_entity_poly.entity_id
_entity_poly.type
_entity_poly.pdbx_seq_one_letter_code
_entity_poly.pdbx_strand_id
1 'polypeptide(L)'
;MLFIFLVVIGFVFLVLGPIVIPRIMSLNGREIQHEGFIWYSFGPGLLIMIVAFYIQSQQTVKFSYGCGVVQHYKLNINSKNKFERIVIKFEDSSYYRHLRFEDHLLRKESGDYVCFEFYDKFKNSSLKESLVLKWIEPTEIQTITSSNQIK
;
A
#
# COMPACT_ATOMS: atom_id res chain seq x y z
N MET A 1 -2.28 -11.99 -3.55
CA MET A 1 -2.52 -13.45 -3.47
C MET A 1 -2.20 -14.01 -2.08
N LEU A 2 -1.01 -13.76 -1.51
CA LEU A 2 -0.64 -14.23 -0.16
C LEU A 2 -1.63 -13.78 0.96
N PHE A 3 -2.08 -12.52 0.95
CA PHE A 3 -3.07 -12.02 1.92
C PHE A 3 -4.38 -12.83 1.92
N ILE A 4 -4.96 -13.03 0.73
CA ILE A 4 -6.22 -13.78 0.57
C ILE A 4 -6.05 -15.22 1.08
N PHE A 5 -4.92 -15.85 0.78
CA PHE A 5 -4.61 -17.19 1.25
C PHE A 5 -4.55 -17.28 2.79
N LEU A 6 -3.88 -16.33 3.45
CA LEU A 6 -3.79 -16.28 4.91
C LEU A 6 -5.15 -16.02 5.57
N VAL A 7 -5.99 -15.14 4.99
CA VAL A 7 -7.36 -14.89 5.49
C VAL A 7 -8.21 -16.16 5.39
N VAL A 8 -8.16 -16.87 4.26
CA VAL A 8 -8.92 -18.12 4.09
C VAL A 8 -8.46 -19.17 5.10
N ILE A 9 -7.16 -19.37 5.26
CA ILE A 9 -6.61 -20.31 6.24
C ILE A 9 -7.01 -19.92 7.66
N GLY A 10 -6.84 -18.65 8.03
CA GLY A 10 -7.23 -18.14 9.35
C GLY A 10 -8.70 -18.39 9.65
N PHE A 11 -9.58 -18.14 8.68
CA PHE A 11 -11.02 -18.41 8.80
C PHE A 11 -11.32 -19.91 8.97
N VAL A 12 -10.67 -20.77 8.17
CA VAL A 12 -10.82 -22.24 8.29
C VAL A 12 -10.44 -22.73 9.68
N PHE A 13 -9.30 -22.26 10.23
CA PHE A 13 -8.90 -22.63 11.60
C PHE A 13 -9.83 -22.07 12.67
N LEU A 14 -10.36 -20.86 12.49
CA LEU A 14 -11.29 -20.24 13.45
C LEU A 14 -12.62 -21.02 13.52
N VAL A 15 -13.12 -21.51 12.38
CA VAL A 15 -14.39 -22.25 12.31
C VAL A 15 -14.21 -23.74 12.63
N LEU A 16 -13.21 -24.41 12.03
CA LEU A 16 -13.03 -25.86 12.19
C LEU A 16 -12.24 -26.24 13.44
N GLY A 17 -11.34 -25.37 13.93
CA GLY A 17 -10.56 -25.59 15.15
C GLY A 17 -11.40 -25.99 16.36
N PRO A 18 -12.42 -25.20 16.77
CA PRO A 18 -13.25 -25.53 17.93
C PRO A 18 -14.14 -26.77 17.71
N ILE A 19 -14.31 -27.26 16.48
CA ILE A 19 -15.11 -28.46 16.17
C ILE A 19 -14.23 -29.72 16.19
N VAL A 20 -13.06 -29.65 15.54
CA VAL A 20 -12.18 -30.80 15.29
C VAL A 20 -11.34 -31.12 16.53
N ILE A 21 -10.81 -30.11 17.23
CA ILE A 21 -9.89 -30.32 18.36
C ILE A 21 -10.59 -31.05 19.52
N PRO A 22 -11.81 -30.67 19.96
CA PRO A 22 -12.53 -31.41 21.00
C PRO A 22 -12.86 -32.85 20.58
N ARG A 23 -13.23 -33.08 19.32
CA ARG A 23 -13.49 -34.44 18.81
C ARG A 23 -12.26 -35.34 18.86
N ILE A 24 -11.09 -34.84 18.44
CA ILE A 24 -9.84 -35.60 18.48
C ILE A 24 -9.44 -35.93 19.93
N MET A 25 -9.63 -34.99 20.87
CA MET A 25 -9.33 -35.24 22.28
C MET A 25 -10.26 -36.27 22.91
N SER A 26 -11.56 -36.21 22.60
CA SER A 26 -12.54 -37.19 23.05
C SER A 26 -12.22 -38.60 22.52
N LEU A 27 -11.82 -38.73 21.25
CA LEU A 27 -11.38 -40.00 20.67
C LEU A 27 -10.11 -40.56 21.33
N ASN A 28 -9.21 -39.68 21.78
CA ASN A 28 -7.98 -40.05 22.48
C ASN A 28 -8.19 -40.30 23.99
N GLY A 29 -9.44 -40.34 24.48
CA GLY A 29 -9.77 -40.66 25.87
C GLY A 29 -9.34 -39.58 26.88
N ARG A 30 -9.04 -38.35 26.44
CA ARG A 30 -8.75 -37.23 27.33
C ARG A 30 -10.05 -36.50 27.66
N GLU A 31 -10.42 -36.44 28.93
CA GLU A 31 -11.56 -35.62 29.37
C GLU A 31 -11.24 -34.14 29.19
N ILE A 32 -12.16 -33.42 28.55
CA ILE A 32 -12.10 -31.97 28.39
C ILE A 32 -12.64 -31.35 29.69
N GLN A 33 -11.82 -31.31 30.75
CA GLN A 33 -12.24 -30.84 32.07
C GLN A 33 -12.35 -29.31 32.20
N HIS A 34 -11.88 -28.55 31.20
CA HIS A 34 -11.87 -27.08 31.26
C HIS A 34 -12.52 -26.46 30.04
N GLU A 35 -13.61 -25.73 30.25
CA GLU A 35 -14.31 -24.92 29.23
C GLU A 35 -13.37 -23.90 28.54
N GLY A 36 -12.30 -23.48 29.23
CA GLY A 36 -11.24 -22.64 28.68
C GLY A 36 -10.46 -23.28 27.52
N PHE A 37 -10.46 -24.60 27.40
CA PHE A 37 -9.75 -25.31 26.32
C PHE A 37 -10.34 -25.03 24.93
N ILE A 38 -11.66 -24.80 24.86
CA ILE A 38 -12.35 -24.40 23.63
C ILE A 38 -11.89 -23.00 23.20
N TRP A 39 -11.65 -22.09 24.15
CA TRP A 39 -11.12 -20.75 23.87
C TRP A 39 -9.71 -20.77 23.29
N TYR A 40 -8.84 -21.68 23.75
CA TYR A 40 -7.49 -21.85 23.18
C TYR A 40 -7.51 -22.34 21.73
N SER A 41 -8.58 -23.04 21.31
CA SER A 41 -8.73 -23.55 19.93
C SER A 41 -8.93 -22.43 18.90
N PHE A 42 -9.42 -21.26 19.32
CA PHE A 42 -9.55 -20.08 18.45
C PHE A 42 -8.24 -19.31 18.24
N GLY A 43 -7.27 -19.48 19.15
CA GLY A 43 -6.01 -18.74 19.17
C GLY A 43 -5.23 -18.79 17.85
N PRO A 44 -4.98 -19.96 17.26
CA PRO A 44 -4.24 -20.06 16.00
C PRO A 44 -4.92 -19.32 14.83
N GLY A 45 -6.25 -19.42 14.71
CA GLY A 45 -7.01 -18.73 13.67
C GLY A 45 -6.95 -17.21 13.81
N LEU A 46 -7.12 -16.71 15.05
CA LEU A 46 -7.01 -15.28 15.35
C LEU A 46 -5.59 -14.73 15.09
N LEU A 47 -4.55 -15.47 15.48
CA LEU A 47 -3.17 -15.08 15.23
C LEU A 47 -2.87 -14.96 13.73
N ILE A 48 -3.29 -15.94 12.92
CA ILE A 48 -3.10 -15.90 11.46
C ILE A 48 -3.84 -14.70 10.85
N MET A 49 -5.06 -14.41 11.31
CA MET A 49 -5.82 -13.24 10.87
C MET A 49 -5.12 -11.93 11.21
N ILE A 50 -4.64 -11.76 12.45
CA ILE A 50 -3.89 -10.57 12.86
C ILE A 50 -2.65 -10.38 11.98
N VAL A 51 -1.89 -11.45 11.73
CA VAL A 51 -0.72 -11.42 10.86
C VAL A 51 -1.08 -11.06 9.43
N ALA A 52 -2.17 -11.59 8.88
CA ALA A 52 -2.64 -11.26 7.54
C ALA A 52 -2.94 -9.77 7.40
N PHE A 53 -3.68 -9.19 8.35
CA PHE A 53 -3.98 -7.76 8.36
C PHE A 53 -2.73 -6.89 8.61
N TYR A 54 -1.80 -7.36 9.43
CA TYR A 54 -0.52 -6.69 9.65
C TYR A 54 0.31 -6.61 8.36
N ILE A 55 0.44 -7.73 7.62
CA ILE A 55 1.16 -7.77 6.34
C ILE A 55 0.47 -6.88 5.30
N GLN A 56 -0.88 -6.84 5.28
CA GLN A 56 -1.63 -5.98 4.36
C GLN A 56 -1.43 -4.49 4.66
N SER A 57 -1.34 -4.12 5.93
CA SER A 57 -1.02 -2.75 6.38
C SER A 57 0.41 -2.36 6.02
N GLN A 58 1.34 -3.31 6.11
CA GLN A 58 2.75 -3.17 5.76
C GLN A 58 3.02 -3.12 4.25
N GLN A 59 2.01 -3.14 3.37
CA GLN A 59 2.21 -3.02 1.93
C GLN A 59 2.66 -1.58 1.62
N THR A 60 3.96 -1.34 1.80
CA THR A 60 4.62 -0.05 1.72
C THR A 60 4.42 0.53 0.33
N VAL A 61 3.83 1.73 0.29
CA VAL A 61 3.63 2.45 -0.95
C VAL A 61 5.02 2.73 -1.54
N LYS A 62 5.29 2.21 -2.72
CA LYS A 62 6.56 2.40 -3.41
C LYS A 62 6.64 3.80 -3.97
N PHE A 63 7.66 4.53 -3.56
CA PHE A 63 8.00 5.83 -4.13
C PHE A 63 8.57 5.65 -5.54
N SER A 64 8.39 6.67 -6.38
CA SER A 64 9.03 6.80 -7.68
C SER A 64 9.54 8.22 -7.84
N TYR A 65 10.62 8.33 -8.59
CA TYR A 65 11.30 9.60 -8.85
C TYR A 65 11.20 9.90 -10.34
N GLY A 66 11.12 11.18 -10.67
CA GLY A 66 11.15 11.63 -12.05
C GLY A 66 11.41 13.12 -12.14
N CYS A 67 11.89 13.55 -13.30
CA CYS A 67 12.01 14.95 -13.66
C CYS A 67 11.18 15.26 -14.89
N GLY A 68 10.84 16.54 -15.05
CA GLY A 68 10.09 17.01 -16.19
C GLY A 68 9.74 18.48 -16.09
N VAL A 69 8.99 18.94 -17.09
CA VAL A 69 8.58 20.34 -17.21
C VAL A 69 7.11 20.50 -16.83
N VAL A 70 6.82 21.40 -15.89
CA VAL A 70 5.46 21.75 -15.48
C VAL A 70 4.75 22.43 -16.64
N GLN A 71 3.53 21.98 -16.96
CA GLN A 71 2.75 22.55 -18.06
C GLN A 71 1.65 23.45 -17.51
N HIS A 72 0.75 22.89 -16.72
CA HIS A 72 -0.35 23.62 -16.12
C HIS A 72 -0.93 22.83 -14.94
N TYR A 73 -1.76 23.52 -14.17
CA TYR A 73 -2.56 22.93 -13.10
C TYR A 73 -4.02 22.93 -13.52
N LYS A 74 -4.74 21.87 -13.14
CA LYS A 74 -6.17 21.72 -13.37
C LYS A 74 -6.86 21.45 -12.05
N LEU A 75 -7.81 22.33 -11.71
CA LEU A 75 -8.66 22.12 -10.55
C LEU A 75 -9.75 21.11 -10.88
N ASN A 76 -9.82 20.02 -10.13
CA ASN A 76 -10.88 19.04 -10.22
C ASN A 76 -11.82 19.21 -9.01
N ILE A 77 -13.06 19.59 -9.29
CA ILE A 77 -14.12 19.71 -8.29
C ILE A 77 -15.12 18.58 -8.54
N ASN A 78 -15.26 17.70 -7.56
CA ASN A 78 -16.36 16.73 -7.51
C ASN A 78 -17.19 17.00 -6.25
N SER A 79 -18.46 16.58 -6.21
CA SER A 79 -19.42 16.94 -5.16
C SER A 79 -18.95 16.58 -3.73
N LYS A 80 -17.99 15.67 -3.60
CA LYS A 80 -17.43 15.21 -2.32
C LYS A 80 -15.98 15.63 -2.09
N ASN A 81 -15.21 15.98 -3.14
CA ASN A 81 -13.78 16.22 -3.05
C ASN A 81 -13.35 17.30 -4.05
N LYS A 82 -12.60 18.29 -3.56
CA LYS A 82 -11.89 19.28 -4.36
C LYS A 82 -10.40 18.96 -4.29
N PHE A 83 -9.74 18.83 -5.44
CA PHE A 83 -8.30 18.59 -5.50
C PHE A 83 -7.71 19.17 -6.78
N GLU A 84 -6.44 19.57 -6.71
CA GLU A 84 -5.71 20.02 -7.89
C GLU A 84 -4.95 18.87 -8.53
N ARG A 85 -4.78 18.95 -9.85
CA ARG A 85 -3.90 18.10 -10.62
C ARG A 85 -2.84 18.95 -11.29
N ILE A 86 -1.60 18.52 -11.20
CA ILE A 86 -0.49 19.07 -11.98
C ILE A 86 -0.26 18.20 -13.21
N VAL A 87 -0.03 18.86 -14.35
CA VAL A 87 0.36 18.21 -15.60
C VAL A 87 1.84 18.45 -15.82
N ILE A 88 2.62 17.38 -15.82
CA ILE A 88 4.08 17.43 -16.02
C ILE A 88 4.41 16.60 -17.26
N LYS A 89 5.19 17.18 -18.16
CA LYS A 89 5.81 16.44 -19.26
C LYS A 89 7.11 15.81 -18.74
N PHE A 90 7.12 14.50 -18.58
CA PHE A 90 8.28 13.78 -18.07
C PHE A 90 9.42 13.85 -19.11
N GLU A 91 10.66 13.83 -18.65
CA GLU A 91 11.82 13.83 -19.55
C GLU A 91 11.95 12.48 -20.28
N ASP A 92 11.81 11.37 -19.54
CA ASP A 92 11.92 10.00 -20.05
C ASP A 92 10.73 9.56 -20.93
N SER A 93 9.72 10.41 -21.10
CA SER A 93 8.45 10.06 -21.76
C SER A 93 7.87 11.24 -22.51
N SER A 94 7.57 11.04 -23.80
CA SER A 94 6.86 12.03 -24.61
C SER A 94 5.43 12.34 -24.12
N TYR A 95 4.89 11.55 -23.18
CA TYR A 95 3.54 11.71 -22.64
C TYR A 95 3.49 12.62 -21.42
N TYR A 96 2.41 13.41 -21.36
CA TYR A 96 2.02 14.19 -20.20
C TYR A 96 1.45 13.26 -19.11
N ARG A 97 1.92 13.46 -17.88
CA ARG A 97 1.40 12.76 -16.70
C ARG A 97 0.53 13.72 -15.91
N HIS A 98 -0.68 13.26 -15.59
CA HIS A 98 -1.60 13.95 -14.69
C HIS A 98 -1.39 13.38 -13.29
N LEU A 99 -0.82 14.18 -12.40
CA LEU A 99 -0.56 13.79 -11.02
C LEU A 99 -1.45 14.63 -10.12
N ARG A 100 -2.01 14.01 -9.08
CA ARG A 100 -2.69 14.77 -8.02
C ARG A 100 -1.65 15.62 -7.30
N PHE A 101 -2.01 16.88 -7.06
CA PHE A 101 -1.20 17.86 -6.35
C PHE A 101 -1.80 18.06 -4.96
N GLU A 102 -0.96 18.03 -3.92
CA GLU A 102 -1.41 18.29 -2.56
C GLU A 102 -1.24 19.76 -2.20
N ASP A 103 -2.19 20.27 -1.41
CA ASP A 103 -2.28 21.68 -1.06
C ASP A 103 -1.09 22.17 -0.21
N HIS A 104 -0.35 21.25 0.42
CA HIS A 104 0.82 21.58 1.23
C HIS A 104 2.10 21.80 0.40
N LEU A 105 2.10 21.43 -0.88
CA LEU A 105 3.24 21.60 -1.77
C LEU A 105 3.29 23.00 -2.35
N LEU A 106 4.49 23.60 -2.35
CA LEU A 106 4.71 24.88 -3.03
C LEU A 106 4.46 24.71 -4.53
N ARG A 107 3.62 25.59 -5.08
CA ARG A 107 3.32 25.61 -6.52
C ARG A 107 4.55 26.03 -7.31
N LYS A 108 4.74 25.41 -8.48
CA LYS A 108 5.81 25.72 -9.43
C LYS A 108 5.20 26.40 -10.66
N GLU A 109 5.98 27.21 -11.35
CA GLU A 109 5.48 27.96 -12.51
C GLU A 109 5.39 27.05 -13.74
N SER A 110 4.50 27.39 -14.67
CA SER A 110 4.42 26.71 -15.96
C SER A 110 5.72 26.97 -16.73
N GLY A 111 6.37 25.91 -17.21
CA GLY A 111 7.67 25.96 -17.86
C GLY A 111 8.84 25.59 -16.95
N ASP A 112 8.62 25.53 -15.62
CA ASP A 112 9.66 25.13 -14.69
C ASP A 112 10.08 23.67 -14.91
N TYR A 113 11.39 23.45 -14.98
CA TYR A 113 11.97 22.13 -14.84
C TYR A 113 12.00 21.73 -13.37
N VAL A 114 11.36 20.61 -13.06
CA VAL A 114 11.20 20.13 -11.69
C VAL A 114 11.52 18.66 -11.60
N CYS A 115 12.16 18.30 -10.50
CA CYS A 115 12.39 16.93 -10.10
C CYS A 115 11.54 16.65 -8.86
N PHE A 116 10.91 15.47 -8.80
CA PHE A 116 9.94 15.18 -7.76
C PHE A 116 9.88 13.70 -7.39
N GLU A 117 9.49 13.47 -6.14
CA GLU A 117 9.06 12.18 -5.64
C GLU A 117 7.54 12.09 -5.72
N PHE A 118 7.05 10.98 -6.25
CA PHE A 118 5.62 10.73 -6.42
C PHE A 118 5.27 9.28 -6.16
N TYR A 119 4.03 9.03 -5.77
CA TYR A 119 3.47 7.70 -5.83
C TYR A 119 2.96 7.40 -7.22
N ASP A 120 3.45 6.33 -7.83
CA ASP A 120 2.91 5.83 -9.09
C ASP A 120 1.77 4.86 -8.83
N LYS A 121 0.56 5.18 -9.31
CA LYS A 121 -0.60 4.27 -9.30
C LYS A 121 -0.29 2.93 -9.96
N PHE A 122 0.51 2.91 -11.01
CA PHE A 122 0.83 1.65 -11.71
C PHE A 122 1.72 0.74 -10.88
N LYS A 123 2.55 1.31 -9.99
CA LYS A 123 3.36 0.54 -9.04
C LYS A 123 2.64 0.27 -7.72
N ASN A 124 1.60 1.06 -7.42
CA ASN A 124 0.82 1.00 -6.18
C ASN A 124 -0.67 0.88 -6.49
N SER A 125 -1.15 -0.36 -6.65
CA SER A 125 -2.53 -0.65 -7.05
C SER A 125 -3.60 -0.19 -6.05
N SER A 126 -3.22 0.09 -4.80
CA SER A 126 -4.10 0.64 -3.77
C SER A 126 -4.45 2.12 -4.00
N LEU A 127 -3.65 2.83 -4.80
CA LEU A 127 -3.87 4.25 -5.07
C LEU A 127 -4.87 4.45 -6.20
N LYS A 128 -5.80 5.39 -6.01
CA LYS A 128 -6.76 5.78 -7.04
C LYS A 128 -6.08 6.51 -8.19
N GLU A 129 -5.07 7.32 -7.89
CA GLU A 129 -4.34 8.20 -8.80
C GLU A 129 -2.88 8.36 -8.34
N SER A 130 -1.99 8.69 -9.28
CA SER A 130 -0.61 9.05 -8.96
C SER A 130 -0.55 10.42 -8.29
N LEU A 131 0.33 10.60 -7.31
CA LEU A 131 0.33 11.74 -6.39
C LEU A 131 1.75 12.29 -6.22
N VAL A 132 1.93 13.60 -6.39
CA VAL A 132 3.21 14.27 -6.08
C VAL A 132 3.33 14.44 -4.57
N LEU A 133 4.50 14.12 -4.02
CA LEU A 133 4.77 14.17 -2.59
C LEU A 133 5.72 15.29 -2.21
N LYS A 134 6.84 15.41 -2.94
CA LYS A 134 7.84 16.45 -2.69
C LYS A 134 8.60 16.80 -3.95
N TRP A 135 9.03 18.06 -4.00
CA TRP A 135 10.07 18.52 -4.92
C TRP A 135 11.42 18.07 -4.37
N ILE A 136 12.29 17.61 -5.26
CA ILE A 136 13.65 17.18 -4.93
C ILE A 136 14.64 17.92 -5.82
N GLU A 137 15.84 18.11 -5.30
CA GLU A 137 16.91 18.70 -6.09
C GLU A 137 17.45 17.68 -7.11
N PRO A 138 17.90 18.13 -8.30
CA PRO A 138 18.45 17.23 -9.31
C PRO A 138 19.65 16.38 -8.80
N THR A 139 20.43 16.93 -7.86
CA THR A 139 21.57 16.26 -7.22
C THR A 139 21.15 15.06 -6.38
N GLU A 140 19.97 15.11 -5.76
CA GLU A 140 19.43 14.00 -4.96
C GLU A 140 19.03 12.82 -5.85
N ILE A 141 18.50 13.09 -7.05
CA ILE A 141 18.12 12.04 -8.01
C ILE A 141 19.32 11.26 -8.52
N GLN A 142 20.45 11.92 -8.79
CA GLN A 142 21.67 11.23 -9.23
C GLN A 142 22.20 10.28 -8.14
N THR A 143 22.10 10.70 -6.88
CA THR A 143 22.46 9.88 -5.72
C THR A 143 21.52 8.68 -5.56
N ILE A 144 20.22 8.85 -5.78
CA ILE A 144 19.24 7.76 -5.71
C ILE A 144 19.40 6.78 -6.88
N THR A 145 19.66 7.30 -8.09
CA THR A 145 19.82 6.48 -9.29
C THR A 145 21.10 5.65 -9.21
N SER A 146 22.20 6.24 -8.75
CA SER A 146 23.47 5.50 -8.54
C SER A 146 23.36 4.43 -7.45
N SER A 147 22.70 4.72 -6.33
CA SER A 147 22.46 3.73 -5.26
C SER A 147 21.62 2.53 -5.74
N ASN A 148 20.59 2.77 -6.57
CA ASN A 148 19.75 1.70 -7.11
C ASN A 148 20.42 0.87 -8.23
N GLN A 149 21.53 1.33 -8.82
CA GLN A 149 22.30 0.58 -9.82
C GLN A 149 23.34 -0.36 -9.18
N ILE A 150 23.64 -0.20 -7.89
CA ILE A 150 24.64 -1.00 -7.16
C ILE A 150 23.99 -2.23 -6.47
N LYS A 151 22.66 -2.40 -6.60
CA LYS A 151 21.90 -3.45 -5.91
C LYS A 151 21.28 -4.48 -6.83
#